data_AF-A0A838HVW9-F1
#
_entry.id   AF-A0A838HVW9-F1
#
_cell.length_a   1.000
_cell.length_b   1.000
_cell.length_c   1.000
_cell.angle_alpha   90.00
_cell.angle_beta   90.00
_cell.angle_gamma   90.00
#
_symmetry.space_group_name_H-M   'P 1'
#
loop_
_entity.id
_entity.type
_entity.pdbx_description
1 polymer ?
#
loop_
_entity_poly.entity_id
_entity_poly.type
_entity_poly.pdbx_seq_one_letter_code
_entity_poly.pdbx_strand_id
1 'polypeptide(L)'
;MSDRVVSYEFGPREKRGRFLGLRDGQLGVVAVGMVSTLVVLQVTGSVFVASLLLLGGAGLALARLHGRGLDEWAPVTRRFVLQRLRRERREHGADPERGRRTGQHRQPPKPPQTLRGIEVLEGPGGVGVVKDGPRGTWTGAIAIRGAAFPLASLEEKSQRLAGWGAVLDSLAHDSSFVHRIQTIERTAPADADELHDYLRERATLPADSQAVRSYLDLIGDAQPATQRHETLVVLTVGGRAARRAIKKAGRGDADACQVLVDELRSLASLLAQAGLELEGALPPRLYAATIRTAFDPDARHQIVRGAAATVHDEGLGSADLWPTATDVDWGAYRTDGVWHATYWIAEWPRMEVGPDFLAPLLLHTRAARTVSLVFEPIEDERATREVNRAIVADVTDEHERTKRGFVTTPERDAQHRTTLRRARELADGHGDYRYSAYVTVTAHDLDALRSASAEVERKARQAKLRLRRMYGQQDLAFTYTLPLGRGLRGGLGTRKGTA
;
A
#
# COMPACT_ATOMS: atom_id res chain seq x y z
N MET A 1 27.83 -2.57 31.35
CA MET A 1 26.58 -3.22 30.88
C MET A 1 26.65 -3.20 29.37
N SER A 2 26.69 -4.37 28.73
CA SER A 2 26.80 -4.44 27.27
C SER A 2 25.53 -3.82 26.66
N ASP A 3 25.68 -2.75 25.89
CA ASP A 3 24.63 -2.21 25.02
C ASP A 3 24.14 -3.35 24.12
N ARG A 4 23.04 -4.00 24.50
CA ARG A 4 22.35 -4.90 23.60
C ARG A 4 21.75 -4.02 22.52
N VAL A 5 22.37 -4.02 21.35
CA VAL A 5 21.81 -3.43 20.14
C VAL A 5 20.40 -3.99 20.00
N VAL A 6 19.39 -3.13 20.10
CA VAL A 6 17.99 -3.53 19.92
C VAL A 6 17.85 -3.98 18.46
N SER A 7 17.73 -5.29 18.28
CA SER A 7 17.61 -5.92 16.98
C SER A 7 16.21 -6.47 16.78
N TYR A 8 15.74 -6.40 15.54
CA TYR A 8 14.42 -6.87 15.14
C TYR A 8 14.55 -8.02 14.14
N GLU A 9 13.79 -9.08 14.37
CA GLU A 9 13.77 -10.26 13.50
C GLU A 9 12.37 -10.43 12.90
N PHE A 10 12.29 -10.45 11.57
CA PHE A 10 11.05 -10.71 10.86
C PHE A 10 10.94 -12.20 10.52
N GLY A 11 9.79 -12.78 10.86
CA GLY A 11 9.47 -14.14 10.50
C GLY A 11 9.46 -14.36 8.98
N PRO A 12 9.74 -15.58 8.49
CA PRO A 12 9.58 -15.88 7.08
C PRO A 12 8.14 -15.64 6.65
N ARG A 13 7.94 -15.19 5.40
CA ARG A 13 6.58 -15.10 4.85
C ARG A 13 5.96 -16.50 4.87
N GLU A 14 4.84 -16.64 5.57
CA GLU A 14 4.05 -17.87 5.53
C GLU A 14 3.66 -18.22 4.09
N LYS A 15 4.20 -19.33 3.58
CA LYS A 15 3.83 -19.93 2.30
C LYS A 15 3.10 -21.24 2.59
N ARG A 16 1.86 -21.16 3.08
CA ARG A 16 1.06 -22.36 3.32
C ARG A 16 0.64 -22.99 1.99
N GLY A 17 1.14 -24.19 1.73
CA GLY A 17 0.50 -25.15 0.82
C GLY A 17 -0.41 -26.07 1.65
N ARG A 18 -1.54 -26.52 1.10
CA ARG A 18 -2.49 -27.37 1.85
C ARG A 18 -2.06 -28.85 1.90
N PHE A 19 -1.24 -29.29 0.95
CA PHE A 19 -0.81 -30.69 0.85
C PHE A 19 0.61 -30.76 0.28
N LEU A 20 1.56 -31.38 0.99
CA LEU A 20 2.97 -31.52 0.58
C LEU A 20 3.68 -30.19 0.21
N GLY A 21 3.21 -29.05 0.71
CA GLY A 21 3.72 -27.72 0.34
C GLY A 21 3.19 -27.16 -0.99
N LEU A 22 2.29 -27.88 -1.67
CA LEU A 22 1.60 -27.42 -2.88
C LEU A 22 0.36 -26.59 -2.56
N ARG A 23 0.11 -25.56 -3.37
CA ARG A 23 -1.03 -24.66 -3.25
C ARG A 23 -2.26 -25.21 -3.97
N ASP A 24 -3.45 -24.73 -3.61
CA ASP A 24 -4.72 -25.13 -4.26
C ASP A 24 -4.67 -24.99 -5.79
N GLY A 25 -4.04 -23.92 -6.28
CA GLY A 25 -3.86 -23.70 -7.72
C GLY A 25 -2.93 -24.73 -8.37
N GLN A 26 -1.83 -25.08 -7.70
CA GLN A 26 -0.91 -26.13 -8.16
C GLN A 26 -1.57 -27.51 -8.14
N LEU A 27 -2.37 -27.82 -7.12
CA LEU A 27 -3.18 -29.04 -7.04
C LEU A 27 -4.18 -29.11 -8.20
N GLY A 28 -4.83 -28.00 -8.55
CA GLY A 28 -5.71 -27.91 -9.71
C GLY A 28 -4.97 -28.18 -11.03
N VAL A 29 -3.78 -27.60 -11.23
CA VAL A 29 -2.95 -27.85 -12.42
C VAL A 29 -2.52 -29.31 -12.51
N VAL A 30 -2.09 -29.92 -11.39
CA VAL A 30 -1.72 -31.34 -11.34
C VAL A 30 -2.93 -32.24 -11.63
N ALA A 31 -4.10 -31.96 -11.05
CA ALA A 31 -5.31 -32.72 -11.28
C ALA A 31 -5.76 -32.65 -12.75
N VAL A 32 -5.79 -31.44 -13.34
CA VAL A 32 -6.09 -31.27 -14.77
C VAL A 32 -5.05 -32.01 -15.63
N GLY A 33 -3.77 -31.90 -15.31
CA GLY A 33 -2.71 -32.63 -16.02
C GLY A 33 -2.89 -34.15 -15.96
N MET A 34 -3.27 -34.69 -14.79
CA MET A 34 -3.51 -36.12 -14.59
C MET A 34 -4.74 -36.60 -15.37
N VAL A 35 -5.85 -35.85 -15.33
CA VAL A 35 -7.07 -36.15 -16.11
C VAL A 35 -6.78 -36.07 -17.61
N SER A 36 -6.07 -35.04 -18.06
CA SER A 36 -5.68 -34.87 -19.48
C SER A 36 -4.83 -36.05 -19.96
N THR A 37 -3.87 -36.48 -19.12
CA THR A 37 -3.02 -37.64 -19.39
C THR A 37 -3.85 -38.91 -19.52
N LEU A 38 -4.82 -39.11 -18.62
CA LEU A 38 -5.70 -40.28 -18.64
C LEU A 38 -6.57 -40.30 -19.90
N VAL A 39 -7.14 -39.16 -20.31
CA VAL A 39 -7.94 -39.03 -21.53
C VAL A 39 -7.11 -39.33 -22.78
N VAL A 40 -5.90 -38.77 -22.87
CA VAL A 40 -4.99 -39.02 -24.01
C VAL A 40 -4.54 -40.47 -24.06
N LEU A 41 -4.29 -41.10 -22.90
CA LEU A 41 -3.96 -42.52 -22.84
C LEU A 41 -5.12 -43.38 -23.36
N GLN A 42 -6.37 -43.05 -23.02
CA GLN A 42 -7.56 -43.77 -23.46
C GLN A 42 -7.87 -43.58 -24.96
N VAL A 43 -7.66 -42.38 -25.50
CA VAL A 43 -7.97 -42.09 -26.92
C VAL A 43 -6.88 -42.58 -27.86
N THR A 44 -5.61 -42.42 -27.48
CA THR A 44 -4.47 -42.63 -28.39
C THR A 44 -3.65 -43.88 -28.07
N GLY A 45 -3.78 -44.47 -26.87
CA GLY A 45 -2.99 -45.62 -26.42
C GLY A 45 -1.49 -45.35 -26.23
N SER A 46 -1.00 -44.14 -26.54
CA SER A 46 0.42 -43.81 -26.49
C SER A 46 0.87 -43.38 -25.11
N VAL A 47 1.63 -44.26 -24.45
CA VAL A 47 2.29 -43.97 -23.16
C VAL A 47 3.29 -42.82 -23.28
N PHE A 48 3.92 -42.65 -24.44
CA PHE A 48 4.90 -41.58 -24.66
C PHE A 48 4.25 -40.19 -24.62
N VAL A 49 3.13 -39.99 -25.32
CA VAL A 49 2.40 -38.70 -25.33
C VAL A 49 1.81 -38.40 -23.96
N ALA A 50 1.28 -39.43 -23.29
CA ALA A 50 0.77 -39.33 -21.93
C ALA A 50 1.88 -38.91 -20.94
N SER A 51 3.06 -39.51 -21.04
CA SER A 51 4.21 -39.18 -20.19
C SER A 51 4.72 -37.75 -20.42
N LEU A 52 4.74 -37.30 -21.68
CA LEU A 52 5.16 -35.95 -22.04
C LEU A 52 4.19 -34.88 -21.48
N LEU A 53 2.87 -35.15 -21.51
CA LEU A 53 1.85 -34.28 -20.95
C LEU A 53 1.91 -34.22 -19.42
N LEU A 54 2.15 -35.36 -18.76
CA LEU A 54 2.30 -35.42 -17.31
C LEU A 54 3.54 -34.63 -16.86
N LEU A 55 4.68 -34.85 -17.53
CA LEU A 55 5.93 -34.12 -17.26
C LEU A 55 5.80 -32.63 -17.58
N GLY A 56 5.13 -32.28 -18.67
CA GLY A 56 4.83 -30.89 -19.02
C GLY A 56 3.92 -30.20 -18.00
N GLY A 57 2.87 -30.89 -17.53
CA GLY A 57 1.97 -30.41 -16.48
C GLY A 57 2.65 -30.24 -15.13
N ALA A 58 3.49 -31.20 -14.73
CA ALA A 58 4.32 -31.09 -13.53
C ALA A 58 5.35 -29.95 -13.65
N GLY A 59 5.97 -29.81 -14.81
CA GLY A 59 6.88 -28.70 -15.14
C GLY A 59 6.19 -27.35 -15.03
N LEU A 60 4.98 -27.20 -15.58
CA LEU A 60 4.15 -25.98 -15.47
C LEU A 60 3.73 -25.69 -14.02
N ALA A 61 3.37 -26.71 -13.24
CA ALA A 61 2.99 -26.54 -11.83
C ALA A 61 4.16 -26.09 -10.94
N LEU A 62 5.38 -26.48 -11.30
CA LEU A 62 6.62 -26.13 -10.59
C LEU A 62 7.33 -24.89 -11.16
N ALA A 63 7.02 -24.51 -12.40
CA ALA A 63 7.59 -23.34 -13.06
C ALA A 63 7.26 -22.06 -12.29
N ARG A 64 8.30 -21.31 -11.94
CA ARG A 64 8.19 -20.02 -11.26
C ARG A 64 8.68 -18.92 -12.18
N LEU A 65 7.77 -18.10 -12.67
CA LEU A 65 8.10 -16.90 -13.44
C LEU A 65 8.11 -15.69 -12.48
N HIS A 66 9.25 -14.99 -12.38
CA HIS A 66 9.41 -13.83 -11.48
C HIS A 66 9.05 -14.11 -10.02
N GLY A 67 9.25 -15.36 -9.57
CA GLY A 67 8.99 -15.80 -8.20
C GLY A 67 7.51 -16.00 -7.83
N ARG A 68 6.59 -15.93 -8.80
CA ARG A 68 5.18 -16.39 -8.67
C ARG A 68 4.98 -17.67 -9.46
N GLY A 69 4.10 -18.55 -8.98
CA GLY A 69 3.68 -19.74 -9.71
C GLY A 69 2.77 -19.38 -10.89
N LEU A 70 2.72 -20.21 -11.94
CA LEU A 70 1.84 -19.98 -13.08
C LEU A 70 0.34 -19.94 -12.67
N ASP A 71 -0.02 -20.65 -11.61
CA ASP A 71 -1.34 -20.61 -10.99
C ASP A 71 -1.68 -19.23 -10.39
N GLU A 72 -0.70 -18.55 -9.79
CA GLU A 72 -0.88 -17.18 -9.30
C GLU A 72 -0.98 -16.16 -10.44
N TRP A 73 -0.35 -16.45 -11.59
CA TRP A 73 -0.42 -15.60 -12.77
C TRP A 73 -1.77 -15.71 -13.49
N ALA A 74 -2.40 -16.88 -13.52
CA ALA A 74 -3.66 -17.11 -14.22
C ALA A 74 -4.78 -16.07 -13.94
N PRO A 75 -5.12 -15.71 -12.69
CA PRO A 75 -6.13 -14.67 -12.44
C PRO A 75 -5.65 -13.27 -12.86
N VAL A 76 -4.35 -13.00 -12.77
CA VAL A 76 -3.76 -11.71 -13.15
C VAL A 76 -3.78 -11.53 -14.67
N THR A 77 -3.28 -12.52 -15.41
CA THR A 77 -3.28 -12.53 -16.87
C THR A 77 -4.70 -12.53 -17.40
N ARG A 78 -5.62 -13.33 -16.83
CA ARG A 78 -7.03 -13.34 -17.23
C ARG A 78 -7.67 -11.97 -17.06
N ARG A 79 -7.54 -11.32 -15.89
CA ARG A 79 -8.08 -9.97 -15.67
C ARG A 79 -7.50 -8.98 -16.68
N PHE A 80 -6.18 -9.01 -16.86
CA PHE A 80 -5.49 -8.08 -17.76
C PHE A 80 -5.88 -8.27 -19.23
N VAL A 81 -6.03 -9.52 -19.69
CA VAL A 81 -6.50 -9.86 -21.03
C VAL A 81 -7.97 -9.45 -21.20
N LEU A 82 -8.83 -9.70 -20.21
CA LEU A 82 -10.22 -9.26 -20.25
C LEU A 82 -10.33 -7.73 -20.32
N GLN A 83 -9.56 -6.99 -19.51
CA GLN A 83 -9.46 -5.53 -19.60
C GLN A 83 -8.94 -5.07 -20.96
N ARG A 84 -8.02 -5.81 -21.59
CA ARG A 84 -7.53 -5.54 -22.95
C ARG A 84 -8.64 -5.69 -23.99
N LEU A 85 -9.39 -6.78 -23.91
CA LEU A 85 -10.47 -7.09 -24.85
C LEU A 85 -11.63 -6.12 -24.70
N ARG A 86 -11.93 -5.67 -23.47
CA ARG A 86 -13.00 -4.70 -23.18
C ARG A 86 -12.63 -3.24 -23.46
N ARG A 87 -11.42 -2.96 -23.98
CA ARG A 87 -10.84 -1.59 -24.14
C ARG A 87 -10.82 -0.77 -22.85
N GLU A 88 -10.92 -1.42 -21.70
CA GLU A 88 -10.99 -0.82 -20.36
C GLU A 88 -9.65 -0.29 -19.83
N ARG A 89 -8.57 -0.38 -20.63
CA ARG A 89 -7.23 0.12 -20.26
C ARG A 89 -7.11 1.62 -20.32
N ARG A 90 -7.82 2.23 -21.28
CA ARG A 90 -7.78 3.66 -21.55
C ARG A 90 -9.10 4.24 -21.12
N GLU A 91 -9.06 4.96 -20.02
CA GLU A 91 -10.20 5.75 -19.56
C GLU A 91 -9.88 7.20 -19.85
N HIS A 92 -10.77 7.88 -20.57
CA HIS A 92 -10.75 9.32 -20.75
C HIS A 92 -11.94 9.92 -20.00
N GLY A 93 -11.67 10.93 -19.19
CA GLY A 93 -12.59 11.70 -18.37
C GLY A 93 -13.00 12.97 -19.09
N ALA A 94 -14.32 13.21 -19.11
CA ALA A 94 -15.05 14.34 -19.68
C ALA A 94 -14.82 14.63 -21.17
N ASP A 95 -15.89 14.51 -21.96
CA ASP A 95 -15.96 14.93 -23.36
C ASP A 95 -15.68 16.45 -23.48
N PRO A 96 -14.65 16.88 -24.22
CA PRO A 96 -14.50 18.28 -24.61
C PRO A 96 -15.63 18.75 -25.57
N GLU A 97 -16.39 17.82 -26.15
CA GLU A 97 -17.47 18.07 -27.11
C GLU A 97 -18.71 18.72 -26.48
N ARG A 98 -18.83 18.70 -25.14
CA ARG A 98 -19.89 19.40 -24.41
C ARG A 98 -19.41 20.82 -24.11
N GLY A 99 -19.62 21.72 -25.07
CA GLY A 99 -19.25 23.14 -24.95
C GLY A 99 -19.74 23.79 -23.64
N ARG A 100 -19.07 24.85 -23.20
CA ARG A 100 -19.42 25.59 -21.98
C ARG A 100 -20.73 26.37 -22.17
N ARG A 101 -21.69 26.20 -21.26
CA ARG A 101 -22.81 27.15 -21.07
C ARG A 101 -22.60 27.89 -19.76
N THR A 102 -22.73 29.22 -19.80
CA THR A 102 -22.64 30.10 -18.63
C THR A 102 -23.61 29.63 -17.55
N GLY A 103 -23.10 29.32 -16.35
CA GLY A 103 -23.90 28.81 -15.22
C GLY A 103 -23.91 27.29 -15.01
N GLN A 104 -23.30 26.49 -15.90
CA GLN A 104 -23.11 25.05 -15.65
C GLN A 104 -21.76 24.78 -14.97
N HIS A 105 -21.79 24.09 -13.82
CA HIS A 105 -20.59 23.61 -13.14
C HIS A 105 -19.86 22.59 -14.01
N ARG A 106 -18.51 22.66 -14.03
CA ARG A 106 -17.64 21.73 -14.76
C ARG A 106 -18.01 20.29 -14.38
N GLN A 107 -18.34 19.45 -15.36
CA GLN A 107 -18.57 18.03 -15.08
C GLN A 107 -17.22 17.37 -14.78
N PRO A 108 -17.05 16.78 -13.59
CA PRO A 108 -15.76 16.26 -13.19
C PRO A 108 -15.27 15.07 -14.02
N PRO A 109 -13.94 14.88 -14.14
CA PRO A 109 -13.40 13.61 -14.59
C PRO A 109 -13.97 12.46 -13.76
N LYS A 110 -14.30 11.36 -14.43
CA LYS A 110 -14.86 10.17 -13.77
C LYS A 110 -13.75 9.46 -12.99
N PRO A 111 -14.06 8.85 -11.83
CA PRO A 111 -13.10 8.01 -11.13
C PRO A 111 -12.65 6.83 -12.01
N PRO A 112 -11.35 6.48 -11.97
CA PRO A 112 -10.86 5.25 -12.58
C PRO A 112 -11.66 4.03 -12.11
N GLN A 113 -11.78 2.97 -12.93
CA GLN A 113 -12.53 1.76 -12.58
C GLN A 113 -12.25 1.20 -11.17
N THR A 114 -10.99 1.20 -10.73
CA THR A 114 -10.60 0.69 -9.41
C THR A 114 -11.08 1.56 -8.25
N LEU A 115 -11.49 2.80 -8.53
CA LEU A 115 -11.88 3.83 -7.55
C LEU A 115 -13.34 4.27 -7.73
N ARG A 116 -14.12 3.59 -8.58
CA ARG A 116 -15.56 3.85 -8.70
C ARG A 116 -16.29 3.63 -7.38
N GLY A 117 -17.18 4.56 -7.03
CA GLY A 117 -17.93 4.53 -5.77
C GLY A 117 -17.12 5.02 -4.57
N ILE A 118 -16.00 5.70 -4.80
CA ILE A 118 -15.30 6.49 -3.78
C ILE A 118 -15.85 7.90 -3.77
N GLU A 119 -16.22 8.36 -2.58
CA GLU A 119 -16.74 9.71 -2.33
C GLU A 119 -15.95 10.33 -1.19
N VAL A 120 -15.62 11.62 -1.31
CA VAL A 120 -15.06 12.42 -0.22
C VAL A 120 -16.20 13.19 0.41
N LEU A 121 -16.43 12.94 1.69
CA LEU A 121 -17.46 13.54 2.52
C LEU A 121 -16.81 14.47 3.55
N GLU A 122 -17.60 15.42 4.03
CA GLU A 122 -17.25 16.23 5.18
C GLU A 122 -17.85 15.63 6.44
N GLY A 123 -16.98 15.22 7.35
CA GLY A 123 -17.35 14.73 8.67
C GLY A 123 -17.41 15.86 9.71
N PRO A 124 -17.91 15.54 10.91
CA PRO A 124 -17.96 16.47 12.04
C PRO A 124 -16.61 17.16 12.30
N GLY A 125 -16.65 18.47 12.59
CA GLY A 125 -15.44 19.26 12.83
C GLY A 125 -14.61 19.56 11.58
N GLY A 126 -15.19 19.43 10.38
CA GLY A 126 -14.52 19.75 9.11
C GLY A 126 -13.49 18.69 8.69
N VAL A 127 -13.57 17.48 9.24
CA VAL A 127 -12.65 16.37 8.93
C VAL A 127 -13.06 15.70 7.61
N GLY A 128 -12.11 15.46 6.72
CA GLY A 128 -12.32 14.75 5.47
C GLY A 128 -12.49 13.26 5.68
N VAL A 129 -13.58 12.70 5.15
CA VAL A 129 -13.89 11.27 5.23
C VAL A 129 -14.04 10.69 3.83
N VAL A 130 -13.26 9.65 3.53
CA VAL A 130 -13.40 8.91 2.28
C VAL A 130 -14.28 7.69 2.49
N LYS A 131 -15.42 7.66 1.81
CA LYS A 131 -16.35 6.53 1.76
C LYS A 131 -16.03 5.66 0.56
N ASP A 132 -15.70 4.40 0.79
CA ASP A 132 -15.57 3.36 -0.24
C ASP A 132 -16.88 2.54 -0.26
N GLY A 133 -17.82 2.94 -1.11
CA GLY A 133 -19.14 2.31 -1.21
C GLY A 133 -19.09 0.81 -1.51
N PRO A 134 -18.32 0.35 -2.53
CA PRO A 134 -18.19 -1.07 -2.83
C PRO A 134 -17.67 -1.93 -1.67
N ARG A 135 -16.79 -1.39 -0.82
CA ARG A 135 -16.25 -2.11 0.35
C ARG A 135 -17.03 -1.86 1.64
N GLY A 136 -17.82 -0.79 1.68
CA GLY A 136 -18.54 -0.34 2.88
C GLY A 136 -17.58 0.01 4.00
N THR A 137 -16.58 0.85 3.69
CA THR A 137 -15.56 1.32 4.63
C THR A 137 -15.44 2.84 4.57
N TRP A 138 -15.16 3.46 5.72
CA TRP A 138 -14.96 4.90 5.85
C TRP A 138 -13.54 5.14 6.35
N THR A 139 -12.84 6.08 5.72
CA THR A 139 -11.41 6.30 5.96
C THR A 139 -11.13 7.76 6.25
N GLY A 140 -10.33 8.02 7.27
CA GLY A 140 -9.79 9.35 7.56
C GLY A 140 -8.28 9.30 7.64
N ALA A 141 -7.65 10.48 7.56
CA ALA A 141 -6.19 10.59 7.57
C ALA A 141 -5.76 11.72 8.49
N ILE A 142 -4.66 11.49 9.23
CA ILE A 142 -3.99 12.45 10.10
C ILE A 142 -2.62 12.72 9.50
N ALA A 143 -2.32 13.99 9.24
CA ALA A 143 -0.99 14.41 8.87
C ALA A 143 -0.11 14.47 10.12
N ILE A 144 1.05 13.84 10.04
CA ILE A 144 2.04 13.80 11.12
C ILE A 144 3.39 14.26 10.62
N ARG A 145 4.16 14.85 11.53
CA ARG A 145 5.55 15.23 11.27
C ARG A 145 6.47 14.31 12.07
N GLY A 146 7.46 13.75 11.39
CA GLY A 146 8.49 12.93 12.02
C GLY A 146 9.55 13.82 12.65
N ALA A 147 9.87 13.56 13.93
CA ALA A 147 11.10 14.05 14.53
C ALA A 147 12.31 13.35 13.86
N ALA A 148 13.52 13.93 13.98
CA ALA A 148 14.76 13.42 13.37
C ALA A 148 15.21 12.05 13.93
N PHE A 149 14.48 10.98 13.59
CA PHE A 149 14.66 9.62 14.11
C PHE A 149 16.05 9.04 13.86
N PRO A 150 16.69 9.20 12.69
CA PRO A 150 18.04 8.67 12.46
C PRO A 150 19.10 9.25 13.41
N LEU A 151 18.93 10.52 13.80
CA LEU A 151 19.85 11.27 14.67
C LEU A 151 19.60 11.02 16.15
N ALA A 152 18.48 10.40 16.51
CA ALA A 152 18.12 10.08 17.87
C ALA A 152 19.04 9.01 18.47
N SER A 153 19.20 9.02 19.79
CA SER A 153 19.94 7.98 20.51
C SER A 153 19.23 6.62 20.38
N LEU A 154 19.95 5.52 20.65
CA LEU A 154 19.33 4.17 20.59
C LEU A 154 18.17 4.02 21.60
N GLU A 155 18.28 4.65 22.76
CA GLU A 155 17.24 4.68 23.78
C GLU A 155 16.00 5.44 23.29
N GLU A 156 16.18 6.64 22.73
CA GLU A 156 15.09 7.42 22.14
C GLU A 156 14.42 6.69 20.98
N LYS A 157 15.21 6.03 20.11
CA LYS A 157 14.68 5.19 19.03
C LYS A 157 13.81 4.07 19.60
N SER A 158 14.29 3.39 20.65
CA SER A 158 13.56 2.28 21.30
C SER A 158 12.28 2.75 21.98
N GLN A 159 12.31 3.89 22.67
CA GLN A 159 11.15 4.48 23.32
C GLN A 159 10.07 4.87 22.30
N ARG A 160 10.45 5.49 21.18
CA ARG A 160 9.51 5.85 20.11
C ARG A 160 8.89 4.61 19.45
N LEU A 161 9.68 3.55 19.25
CA LEU A 161 9.17 2.28 18.73
C LEU A 161 8.23 1.58 19.70
N ALA A 162 8.51 1.63 21.01
CA ALA A 162 7.61 1.14 22.04
C ALA A 162 6.30 1.94 22.07
N GLY A 163 6.37 3.28 21.94
CA GLY A 163 5.19 4.14 21.81
C GLY A 163 4.34 3.78 20.59
N TRP A 164 4.96 3.58 19.43
CA TRP A 164 4.24 3.10 18.24
C TRP A 164 3.64 1.70 18.43
N GLY A 165 4.35 0.80 19.12
CA GLY A 165 3.83 -0.51 19.52
C GLY A 165 2.57 -0.41 20.38
N ALA A 166 2.57 0.47 21.39
CA ALA A 166 1.42 0.72 22.25
C ALA A 166 0.22 1.31 21.48
N VAL A 167 0.47 2.18 20.49
CA VAL A 167 -0.58 2.67 19.58
C VAL A 167 -1.21 1.49 18.84
N LEU A 168 -0.39 0.61 18.24
CA LEU A 168 -0.91 -0.58 17.57
C LEU A 168 -1.68 -1.46 18.56
N ASP A 169 -1.10 -1.88 19.68
CA ASP A 169 -1.79 -2.73 20.66
C ASP A 169 -3.17 -2.17 21.06
N SER A 170 -3.29 -0.86 21.29
CA SER A 170 -4.59 -0.23 21.61
C SER A 170 -5.66 -0.40 20.52
N LEU A 171 -5.26 -0.45 19.24
CA LEU A 171 -6.17 -0.58 18.09
C LEU A 171 -6.51 -2.05 17.77
N ALA A 172 -5.79 -3.02 18.35
CA ALA A 172 -6.02 -4.43 18.11
C ALA A 172 -7.20 -5.00 18.90
N HIS A 173 -7.61 -4.32 19.98
CA HIS A 173 -8.61 -4.80 20.91
C HIS A 173 -9.99 -4.96 20.27
N ASP A 174 -10.74 -5.98 20.69
CA ASP A 174 -12.08 -6.34 20.18
C ASP A 174 -13.14 -5.22 20.28
N SER A 175 -12.93 -4.22 21.13
CA SER A 175 -13.79 -3.05 21.25
C SER A 175 -13.59 -2.03 20.12
N SER A 176 -12.49 -2.12 19.37
CA SER A 176 -12.14 -1.18 18.31
C SER A 176 -12.94 -1.45 17.03
N PHE A 177 -13.46 -0.39 16.41
CA PHE A 177 -14.11 -0.47 15.09
C PHE A 177 -13.11 -0.41 13.92
N VAL A 178 -11.82 -0.44 14.23
CA VAL A 178 -10.74 -0.27 13.28
C VAL A 178 -10.61 -1.51 12.42
N HIS A 179 -10.89 -1.32 11.13
CA HIS A 179 -10.70 -2.36 10.14
C HIS A 179 -9.25 -2.38 9.68
N ARG A 180 -8.63 -1.21 9.50
CA ARG A 180 -7.22 -1.05 9.07
C ARG A 180 -6.60 0.24 9.56
N ILE A 181 -5.28 0.18 9.74
CA ILE A 181 -4.40 1.34 9.85
C ILE A 181 -3.39 1.29 8.71
N GLN A 182 -3.16 2.42 8.06
CA GLN A 182 -2.21 2.56 6.97
C GLN A 182 -1.29 3.74 7.27
N THR A 183 0.02 3.52 7.22
CA THR A 183 1.02 4.60 7.27
C THR A 183 1.52 4.85 5.86
N ILE A 184 1.57 6.12 5.47
CA ILE A 184 2.05 6.55 4.15
C ILE A 184 3.18 7.54 4.39
N GLU A 185 4.33 7.28 3.79
CA GLU A 185 5.40 8.26 3.61
C GLU A 185 5.55 8.51 2.13
N ARG A 186 5.45 9.76 1.70
CA ARG A 186 5.68 10.13 0.30
C ARG A 186 6.67 11.27 0.20
N THR A 187 7.45 11.19 -0.87
CA THR A 187 8.33 12.26 -1.33
C THR A 187 7.62 12.99 -2.44
N ALA A 188 7.30 14.26 -2.21
CA ALA A 188 6.94 15.18 -3.26
C ALA A 188 8.22 15.88 -3.73
N PRO A 189 8.40 16.13 -5.05
CA PRO A 189 9.40 17.08 -5.50
C PRO A 189 9.22 18.37 -4.68
N ALA A 190 10.30 18.92 -4.12
CA ALA A 190 10.19 20.27 -3.60
C ALA A 190 9.86 21.19 -4.76
N ASP A 191 8.94 22.11 -4.49
CA ASP A 191 8.46 23.08 -5.46
C ASP A 191 9.64 24.00 -5.85
N ALA A 192 10.31 23.68 -6.96
CA ALA A 192 11.37 24.53 -7.51
C ALA A 192 10.79 25.88 -7.94
N ASP A 193 9.53 25.87 -8.40
CA ASP A 193 8.79 27.07 -8.76
C ASP A 193 8.47 27.92 -7.53
N GLU A 194 8.36 27.39 -6.31
CA GLU A 194 8.14 28.16 -5.07
C GLU A 194 9.39 28.96 -4.72
N LEU A 195 10.58 28.40 -4.93
CA LEU A 195 11.85 29.12 -4.79
C LEU A 195 12.03 30.15 -5.93
N HIS A 196 11.66 29.81 -7.16
CA HIS A 196 11.67 30.75 -8.29
C HIS A 196 10.62 31.86 -8.15
N ASP A 197 9.42 31.57 -7.65
CA ASP A 197 8.32 32.50 -7.42
C ASP A 197 8.64 33.38 -6.22
N TYR A 198 9.17 32.83 -5.12
CA TYR A 198 9.68 33.60 -3.99
C TYR A 198 10.76 34.59 -4.44
N LEU A 199 11.72 34.13 -5.25
CA LEU A 199 12.73 35.00 -5.81
C LEU A 199 12.10 36.05 -6.73
N ARG A 200 11.16 35.68 -7.60
CA ARG A 200 10.49 36.63 -8.50
C ARG A 200 9.68 37.69 -7.74
N GLU A 201 9.02 37.31 -6.65
CA GLU A 201 8.19 38.19 -5.83
C GLU A 201 9.01 39.08 -4.89
N ARG A 202 10.16 38.58 -4.38
CA ARG A 202 10.94 39.25 -3.33
C ARG A 202 12.30 39.77 -3.78
N ALA A 203 12.73 39.48 -5.01
CA ALA A 203 13.98 40.00 -5.53
C ALA A 203 13.93 41.53 -5.61
N THR A 204 14.83 42.16 -4.88
CA THR A 204 15.09 43.60 -4.95
C THR A 204 16.17 43.95 -5.97
N LEU A 205 16.93 42.93 -6.42
CA LEU A 205 17.99 43.07 -7.42
C LEU A 205 17.45 42.77 -8.83
N PRO A 206 17.98 43.43 -9.88
CA PRO A 206 17.66 43.13 -11.26
C PRO A 206 17.90 41.65 -11.60
N ALA A 207 17.05 41.08 -12.47
CA ALA A 207 17.08 39.67 -12.85
C ALA A 207 18.40 39.25 -13.55
N ASP A 208 19.08 40.20 -14.17
CA ASP A 208 20.39 40.04 -14.81
C ASP A 208 21.57 40.24 -13.84
N SER A 209 21.33 40.55 -12.56
CA SER A 209 22.41 40.68 -11.59
C SER A 209 23.14 39.35 -11.37
N GLN A 210 24.44 39.43 -11.09
CA GLN A 210 25.28 38.25 -10.84
C GLN A 210 24.80 37.47 -9.60
N ALA A 211 24.29 38.16 -8.58
CA ALA A 211 23.75 37.53 -7.37
C ALA A 211 22.48 36.72 -7.65
N VAL A 212 21.56 37.24 -8.48
CA VAL A 212 20.35 36.51 -8.87
C VAL A 212 20.70 35.30 -9.73
N ARG A 213 21.65 35.43 -10.67
CA ARG A 213 22.13 34.31 -11.49
C ARG A 213 22.77 33.21 -10.63
N SER A 214 23.67 33.57 -9.72
CA SER A 214 24.29 32.60 -8.80
C SER A 214 23.28 31.91 -7.88
N TYR A 215 22.21 32.60 -7.48
CA TYR A 215 21.14 32.02 -6.67
C TYR A 215 20.23 31.08 -7.50
N LEU A 216 19.95 31.43 -8.75
CA LEU A 216 19.25 30.56 -9.70
C LEU A 216 20.06 29.29 -10.01
N ASP A 217 21.38 29.42 -10.19
CA ASP A 217 22.27 28.28 -10.37
C ASP A 217 22.25 27.37 -9.13
N LEU A 218 22.27 27.95 -7.92
CA LEU A 218 22.12 27.21 -6.67
C LEU A 218 20.76 26.52 -6.55
N ILE A 219 19.66 27.18 -6.93
CA ILE A 219 18.33 26.56 -6.95
C ILE A 219 18.31 25.38 -7.92
N GLY A 220 18.88 25.54 -9.11
CA GLY A 220 19.01 24.48 -10.12
C GLY A 220 19.83 23.28 -9.62
N ASP A 221 20.94 23.54 -8.92
CA ASP A 221 21.80 22.51 -8.34
C ASP A 221 21.18 21.83 -7.10
N ALA A 222 20.35 22.56 -6.34
CA ALA A 222 19.66 22.07 -5.16
C ALA A 222 18.34 21.34 -5.48
N GLN A 223 17.78 21.54 -6.68
CA GLN A 223 16.52 20.95 -7.13
C GLN A 223 16.45 19.41 -7.02
N PRO A 224 17.52 18.64 -7.29
CA PRO A 224 17.53 17.19 -7.07
C PRO A 224 17.62 16.77 -5.60
N ALA A 225 17.88 17.71 -4.68
CA ALA A 225 18.21 17.45 -3.27
C ALA A 225 17.12 17.85 -2.28
N THR A 226 16.24 18.79 -2.62
CA THR A 226 15.11 19.16 -1.77
C THR A 226 13.91 18.26 -2.09
N GLN A 227 13.69 17.25 -1.24
CA GLN A 227 12.47 16.46 -1.25
C GLN A 227 11.65 16.82 -0.03
N ARG A 228 10.35 17.08 -0.22
CA ARG A 228 9.43 17.24 0.90
C ARG A 228 8.87 15.87 1.26
N HIS A 229 9.09 15.46 2.50
CA HIS A 229 8.50 14.24 3.05
C HIS A 229 7.15 14.58 3.69
N GLU A 230 6.11 13.91 3.23
CA GLU A 230 4.77 14.00 3.81
C GLU A 230 4.41 12.64 4.40
N THR A 231 4.03 12.63 5.68
CA THR A 231 3.68 11.41 6.40
C THR A 231 2.24 11.47 6.86
N LEU A 232 1.47 10.43 6.54
CA LEU A 232 0.06 10.30 6.89
C LEU A 232 -0.18 9.01 7.67
N VAL A 233 -0.98 9.10 8.73
CA VAL A 233 -1.58 7.93 9.38
C VAL A 233 -3.04 7.89 9.01
N VAL A 234 -3.44 6.82 8.35
CA VAL A 234 -4.76 6.64 7.74
C VAL A 234 -5.50 5.56 8.52
N LEU A 235 -6.68 5.90 9.04
CA LEU A 235 -7.53 5.01 9.80
C LEU A 235 -8.77 4.66 8.99
N THR A 236 -9.05 3.37 8.85
CA THR A 236 -10.25 2.89 8.17
C THR A 236 -11.13 2.13 9.16
N VAL A 237 -12.37 2.58 9.29
CA VAL A 237 -13.43 1.85 10.00
C VAL A 237 -14.28 1.06 9.02
N GLY A 238 -14.68 -0.14 9.40
CA GLY A 238 -15.40 -1.03 8.48
C GLY A 238 -15.76 -2.38 9.06
N GLY A 239 -16.35 -3.24 8.21
CA GLY A 239 -16.71 -4.60 8.59
C GLY A 239 -18.01 -4.71 9.39
N ARG A 240 -18.23 -5.86 10.03
CA ARG A 240 -19.50 -6.18 10.71
C ARG A 240 -19.70 -5.38 11.99
N ALA A 241 -18.63 -5.10 12.74
CA ALA A 241 -18.68 -4.33 13.97
C ALA A 241 -19.07 -2.87 13.71
N ALA A 242 -18.37 -2.19 12.80
CA ALA A 242 -18.72 -0.83 12.39
C ALA A 242 -20.16 -0.74 11.85
N ARG A 243 -20.61 -1.71 11.04
CA ARG A 243 -22.02 -1.73 10.56
C ARG A 243 -23.04 -1.84 11.68
N ARG A 244 -22.74 -2.57 12.77
CA ARG A 244 -23.62 -2.65 13.96
C ARG A 244 -23.63 -1.33 14.73
N ALA A 245 -22.46 -0.71 14.92
CA ALA A 245 -22.32 0.59 15.57
C ALA A 245 -23.06 1.68 14.79
N ILE A 246 -22.87 1.74 13.47
CA ILE A 246 -23.59 2.63 12.56
C ILE A 246 -25.09 2.37 12.70
N LYS A 247 -25.55 1.12 12.55
CA LYS A 247 -26.99 0.79 12.68
C LYS A 247 -27.60 1.21 14.03
N LYS A 248 -26.81 1.23 15.12
CA LYS A 248 -27.25 1.67 16.45
C LYS A 248 -27.30 3.20 16.56
N ALA A 249 -26.39 3.91 15.90
CA ALA A 249 -26.33 5.38 15.87
C ALA A 249 -27.37 5.99 14.91
N GLY A 250 -27.66 5.33 13.78
CA GLY A 250 -28.59 5.77 12.76
C GLY A 250 -28.23 5.18 11.39
N ARG A 251 -29.13 5.25 10.40
CA ARG A 251 -28.90 4.63 9.08
C ARG A 251 -28.11 5.53 8.11
N GLY A 252 -27.48 6.61 8.58
CA GLY A 252 -26.88 7.63 7.72
C GLY A 252 -25.37 7.51 7.54
N ASP A 253 -24.87 8.05 6.42
CA ASP A 253 -23.42 8.27 6.21
C ASP A 253 -22.84 9.23 7.27
N ALA A 254 -23.65 10.17 7.77
CA ALA A 254 -23.26 11.10 8.83
C ALA A 254 -22.88 10.37 10.13
N ASP A 255 -23.63 9.34 10.52
CA ASP A 255 -23.35 8.55 11.73
C ASP A 255 -22.05 7.75 11.59
N ALA A 256 -21.80 7.21 10.40
CA ALA A 256 -20.54 6.53 10.10
C ALA A 256 -19.35 7.50 10.11
N CYS A 257 -19.52 8.73 9.63
CA CYS A 257 -18.52 9.77 9.73
C CYS A 257 -18.25 10.16 11.19
N GLN A 258 -19.28 10.26 12.03
CA GLN A 258 -19.12 10.52 13.46
C GLN A 258 -18.28 9.45 14.16
N VAL A 259 -18.62 8.16 13.97
CA VAL A 259 -17.85 7.05 14.54
C VAL A 259 -16.38 7.10 14.11
N LEU A 260 -16.13 7.34 12.81
CA LEU A 260 -14.75 7.47 12.31
C LEU A 260 -14.02 8.66 12.94
N VAL A 261 -14.66 9.83 13.07
CA VAL A 261 -14.04 11.03 13.63
C VAL A 261 -13.71 10.84 15.11
N ASP A 262 -14.57 10.15 15.87
CA ASP A 262 -14.29 9.84 17.26
C ASP A 262 -13.11 8.87 17.40
N GLU A 263 -13.03 7.83 16.56
CA GLU A 263 -11.88 6.92 16.51
C GLU A 263 -10.59 7.64 16.07
N LEU A 264 -10.66 8.58 15.12
CA LEU A 264 -9.52 9.41 14.71
C LEU A 264 -9.04 10.31 15.85
N ARG A 265 -9.94 10.83 16.69
CA ARG A 265 -9.57 11.66 17.85
C ARG A 265 -8.87 10.82 18.93
N SER A 266 -9.36 9.61 19.15
CA SER A 266 -8.69 8.62 20.03
C SER A 266 -7.30 8.28 19.49
N LEU A 267 -7.18 7.99 18.20
CA LEU A 267 -5.90 7.74 17.54
C LEU A 267 -4.95 8.94 17.64
N ALA A 268 -5.43 10.16 17.39
CA ALA A 268 -4.62 11.37 17.54
C ALA A 268 -4.03 11.47 18.96
N SER A 269 -4.85 11.21 19.98
CA SER A 269 -4.40 11.26 21.37
C SER A 269 -3.31 10.22 21.66
N LEU A 270 -3.44 9.01 21.11
CA LEU A 270 -2.43 7.95 21.23
C LEU A 270 -1.13 8.28 20.47
N LEU A 271 -1.23 8.84 19.27
CA LEU A 271 -0.07 9.27 18.48
C LEU A 271 0.71 10.38 19.19
N ALA A 272 0.02 11.34 19.81
CA ALA A 272 0.66 12.39 20.60
C ALA A 272 1.38 11.81 21.83
N GLN A 273 0.76 10.85 22.53
CA GLN A 273 1.40 10.14 23.65
C GLN A 273 2.62 9.33 23.22
N ALA A 274 2.63 8.82 21.99
CA ALA A 274 3.79 8.16 21.39
C ALA A 274 4.92 9.13 20.96
N GLY A 275 4.76 10.44 21.20
CA GLY A 275 5.75 11.46 20.90
C GLY A 275 5.80 11.90 19.43
N LEU A 276 4.71 11.68 18.67
CA LEU A 276 4.59 12.14 17.30
C LEU A 276 3.96 13.54 17.25
N GLU A 277 4.51 14.41 16.39
CA GLU A 277 3.95 15.73 16.14
C GLU A 277 2.77 15.63 15.16
N LEU A 278 1.60 16.12 15.58
CA LEU A 278 0.38 16.08 14.77
C LEU A 278 0.17 17.42 14.08
N GLU A 279 0.01 17.41 12.76
CA GLU A 279 -0.44 18.58 12.00
C GLU A 279 -1.97 18.69 12.01
N GLY A 280 -2.66 17.57 12.19
CA GLY A 280 -4.12 17.48 12.32
C GLY A 280 -4.75 16.48 11.37
N ALA A 281 -6.05 16.23 11.55
CA ALA A 281 -6.84 15.44 10.61
C ALA A 281 -7.04 16.22 9.31
N LEU A 282 -6.91 15.55 8.16
CA LEU A 282 -7.04 16.20 6.87
C LEU A 282 -8.48 16.66 6.62
N PRO A 283 -8.75 17.95 6.33
CA PRO A 283 -10.06 18.39 5.87
C PRO A 283 -10.36 17.85 4.46
N PRO A 284 -11.63 17.81 4.02
CA PRO A 284 -12.03 17.23 2.73
C PRO A 284 -11.20 17.73 1.55
N ARG A 285 -10.90 19.03 1.53
CA ARG A 285 -10.10 19.68 0.47
C ARG A 285 -8.65 19.21 0.44
N LEU A 286 -7.98 19.14 1.60
CA LEU A 286 -6.60 18.65 1.66
C LEU A 286 -6.52 17.15 1.41
N TYR A 287 -7.53 16.39 1.83
CA TYR A 287 -7.65 14.98 1.49
C TYR A 287 -7.77 14.79 -0.03
N ALA A 288 -8.64 15.57 -0.66
CA ALA A 288 -8.82 15.59 -2.10
C ALA A 288 -7.53 15.93 -2.85
N ALA A 289 -6.85 17.01 -2.44
CA ALA A 289 -5.56 17.42 -2.97
C ALA A 289 -4.49 16.33 -2.79
N THR A 290 -4.49 15.62 -1.65
CA THR A 290 -3.57 14.50 -1.39
C THR A 290 -3.76 13.37 -2.39
N ILE A 291 -5.01 13.02 -2.71
CA ILE A 291 -5.32 12.01 -3.73
C ILE A 291 -4.93 12.51 -5.12
N ARG A 292 -5.29 13.75 -5.49
CA ARG A 292 -4.96 14.34 -6.79
C ARG A 292 -3.45 14.40 -7.03
N THR A 293 -2.68 14.88 -6.05
CA THR A 293 -1.21 14.99 -6.11
C THR A 293 -0.49 13.65 -6.17
N ALA A 294 -1.16 12.55 -5.77
CA ALA A 294 -0.59 11.23 -5.94
C ALA A 294 -0.64 10.78 -7.42
N PHE A 295 -1.69 11.15 -8.16
CA PHE A 295 -1.82 10.89 -9.61
C PHE A 295 -0.96 11.83 -10.46
N ASP A 296 -0.83 13.07 -10.01
CA ASP A 296 -0.11 14.12 -10.72
C ASP A 296 0.62 15.01 -9.70
N PRO A 297 1.92 14.76 -9.44
CA PRO A 297 2.71 15.55 -8.51
C PRO A 297 2.70 17.06 -8.83
N ASP A 298 2.63 17.42 -10.10
CA ASP A 298 2.68 18.81 -10.58
C ASP A 298 1.35 19.54 -10.35
N ALA A 299 0.27 18.81 -10.10
CA ALA A 299 -1.02 19.41 -9.74
C ALA A 299 -0.92 20.28 -8.47
N ARG A 300 0.07 20.04 -7.60
CA ARG A 300 0.28 20.82 -6.37
C ARG A 300 0.37 22.33 -6.64
N HIS A 301 1.12 22.74 -7.65
CA HIS A 301 1.28 24.16 -7.99
C HIS A 301 -0.05 24.81 -8.38
N GLN A 302 -0.85 24.09 -9.17
CA GLN A 302 -2.18 24.56 -9.60
C GLN A 302 -3.12 24.73 -8.41
N ILE A 303 -3.03 23.82 -7.43
CA ILE A 303 -3.85 23.85 -6.20
C ILE A 303 -3.46 25.05 -5.32
N VAL A 304 -2.16 25.27 -5.12
CA VAL A 304 -1.66 26.39 -4.30
C VAL A 304 -1.97 27.74 -4.95
N ARG A 305 -1.69 27.91 -6.25
CA ARG A 305 -2.00 29.14 -6.98
C ARG A 305 -3.50 29.41 -7.06
N GLY A 306 -4.31 28.37 -7.28
CA GLY A 306 -5.78 28.48 -7.29
C GLY A 306 -6.32 28.96 -5.95
N ALA A 307 -5.77 28.49 -4.83
CA ALA A 307 -6.15 28.94 -3.49
C ALA A 307 -5.78 30.40 -3.20
N ALA A 308 -4.70 30.92 -3.79
CA ALA A 308 -4.27 32.31 -3.63
C ALA A 308 -5.05 33.29 -4.52
N ALA A 309 -5.54 32.85 -5.69
CA ALA A 309 -6.18 33.71 -6.68
C ALA A 309 -7.67 34.00 -6.41
N THR A 310 -8.39 33.12 -5.69
CA THR A 310 -9.84 33.27 -5.43
C THR A 310 -10.14 33.36 -3.94
N VAL A 311 -10.28 34.59 -3.42
CA VAL A 311 -10.73 34.84 -2.03
C VAL A 311 -12.19 34.41 -1.80
N HIS A 312 -13.00 34.26 -2.86
CA HIS A 312 -14.46 34.05 -2.77
C HIS A 312 -15.09 33.02 -3.72
N ASP A 313 -14.33 32.13 -4.38
CA ASP A 313 -14.97 31.07 -5.19
C ASP A 313 -14.15 29.75 -5.24
N GLU A 314 -14.88 28.64 -5.38
CA GLU A 314 -14.57 27.25 -5.07
C GLU A 314 -13.20 26.71 -5.55
N GLY A 315 -12.19 26.65 -4.66
CA GLY A 315 -11.00 25.81 -4.85
C GLY A 315 -11.34 24.31 -4.92
N LEU A 316 -10.48 23.49 -5.57
CA LEU A 316 -10.70 22.07 -5.92
C LEU A 316 -11.92 21.43 -5.23
N GLY A 317 -13.08 21.46 -5.89
CA GLY A 317 -14.21 20.66 -5.46
C GLY A 317 -13.89 19.17 -5.56
N SER A 318 -14.72 18.32 -4.92
CA SER A 318 -14.72 16.85 -5.13
C SER A 318 -14.71 16.46 -6.62
N ALA A 319 -15.11 17.39 -7.48
CA ALA A 319 -15.04 17.33 -8.91
C ALA A 319 -13.62 17.06 -9.50
N ASP A 320 -12.57 17.70 -9.02
CA ASP A 320 -11.24 17.65 -9.66
C ASP A 320 -10.30 16.61 -9.00
N LEU A 321 -10.88 15.63 -8.28
CA LEU A 321 -10.16 14.56 -7.60
C LEU A 321 -9.42 13.60 -8.54
N TRP A 322 -10.04 13.31 -9.68
CA TRP A 322 -9.68 12.17 -10.51
C TRP A 322 -8.82 12.60 -11.69
N PRO A 323 -7.89 11.75 -12.15
CA PRO A 323 -7.16 12.03 -13.37
C PRO A 323 -8.11 12.09 -14.56
N THR A 324 -7.75 12.93 -15.53
CA THR A 324 -8.49 13.06 -16.79
C THR A 324 -8.30 11.81 -17.65
N ALA A 325 -7.10 11.27 -17.73
CA ALA A 325 -6.83 10.06 -18.50
C ALA A 325 -5.99 9.06 -17.72
N THR A 326 -6.32 7.78 -17.87
CA THR A 326 -5.54 6.68 -17.30
C THR A 326 -5.24 5.64 -18.37
N ASP A 327 -4.01 5.13 -18.41
CA ASP A 327 -3.60 4.01 -19.26
C ASP A 327 -2.86 2.94 -18.42
N VAL A 328 -3.31 1.69 -18.50
CA VAL A 328 -2.77 0.58 -17.73
C VAL A 328 -1.89 -0.31 -18.60
N ASP A 329 -0.60 -0.27 -18.34
CA ASP A 329 0.39 -1.18 -18.92
C ASP A 329 0.66 -2.39 -18.02
N TRP A 330 1.37 -3.37 -18.57
CA TRP A 330 1.74 -4.56 -17.79
C TRP A 330 2.66 -4.21 -16.62
N GLY A 331 3.64 -3.34 -16.85
CA GLY A 331 4.60 -2.92 -15.83
C GLY A 331 4.29 -1.56 -15.21
N ALA A 332 3.58 -0.68 -15.90
CA ALA A 332 3.40 0.71 -15.48
C ALA A 332 1.92 1.11 -15.48
N TYR A 333 1.63 2.24 -14.84
CA TYR A 333 0.34 2.88 -14.86
C TYR A 333 0.54 4.36 -15.18
N ARG A 334 -0.11 4.86 -16.22
CA ARG A 334 0.02 6.25 -16.67
C ARG A 334 -1.23 7.03 -16.29
N THR A 335 -1.06 8.20 -15.67
CA THR A 335 -2.17 9.12 -15.36
C THR A 335 -1.82 10.54 -15.75
N ASP A 336 -2.65 11.20 -16.55
CA ASP A 336 -2.50 12.60 -17.00
C ASP A 336 -1.12 12.99 -17.57
N GLY A 337 -0.33 12.02 -18.00
CA GLY A 337 1.01 12.23 -18.53
C GLY A 337 2.13 11.68 -17.64
N VAL A 338 1.85 11.43 -16.36
CA VAL A 338 2.78 10.88 -15.37
C VAL A 338 2.77 9.36 -15.38
N TRP A 339 3.93 8.75 -15.16
CA TRP A 339 4.12 7.30 -15.13
C TRP A 339 4.41 6.80 -13.72
N HIS A 340 3.74 5.71 -13.35
CA HIS A 340 3.86 5.06 -12.05
C HIS A 340 4.27 3.59 -12.19
N ALA A 341 5.08 3.12 -11.26
CA ALA A 341 5.39 1.70 -11.06
C ALA A 341 5.20 1.33 -9.59
N THR A 342 4.24 0.45 -9.31
CA THR A 342 3.98 -0.06 -7.96
C THR A 342 4.64 -1.42 -7.73
N TYR A 343 5.32 -1.52 -6.60
CA TYR A 343 5.95 -2.70 -6.05
C TYR A 343 5.25 -3.10 -4.76
N TRP A 344 5.28 -4.39 -4.43
CA TRP A 344 4.95 -4.91 -3.11
C TRP A 344 6.23 -5.42 -2.44
N ILE A 345 6.33 -5.21 -1.13
CA ILE A 345 7.42 -5.73 -0.32
C ILE A 345 7.17 -7.22 -0.09
N ALA A 346 7.94 -8.06 -0.78
CA ALA A 346 7.71 -9.50 -0.81
C ALA A 346 8.34 -10.26 0.34
N GLU A 347 9.49 -9.79 0.78
CA GLU A 347 10.25 -10.33 1.89
C GLU A 347 10.84 -9.17 2.69
N TRP A 348 10.66 -9.25 4.01
CA TRP A 348 11.27 -8.36 5.01
C TRP A 348 12.65 -8.90 5.41
N PRO A 349 13.47 -8.14 6.14
CA PRO A 349 14.81 -8.58 6.52
C PRO A 349 14.79 -9.91 7.26
N ARG A 350 15.52 -10.90 6.75
CA ARG A 350 15.63 -12.24 7.35
C ARG A 350 16.71 -12.34 8.43
N MET A 351 17.46 -11.27 8.60
CA MET A 351 18.50 -11.14 9.62
C MET A 351 18.05 -10.08 10.61
N GLU A 352 18.63 -10.13 11.79
CA GLU A 352 18.52 -9.06 12.77
C GLU A 352 18.93 -7.72 12.16
N VAL A 353 18.03 -6.74 12.25
CA VAL A 353 18.26 -5.38 11.77
C VAL A 353 18.00 -4.38 12.88
N GLY A 354 18.68 -3.23 12.82
CA GLY A 354 18.47 -2.12 13.73
C GLY A 354 17.16 -1.35 13.43
N PRO A 355 16.78 -0.42 14.33
CA PRO A 355 15.53 0.34 14.25
C PRO A 355 15.39 1.23 13.00
N ASP A 356 16.49 1.61 12.36
CA ASP A 356 16.57 2.51 11.21
C ASP A 356 16.84 1.78 9.88
N PHE A 357 16.59 0.48 9.81
CA PHE A 357 16.87 -0.33 8.61
C PHE A 357 16.15 0.17 7.34
N LEU A 358 15.04 0.90 7.47
CA LEU A 358 14.31 1.50 6.35
C LEU A 358 14.92 2.81 5.84
N ALA A 359 15.87 3.42 6.56
CA ALA A 359 16.49 4.70 6.19
C ALA A 359 17.05 4.74 4.75
N PRO A 360 17.72 3.69 4.21
CA PRO A 360 18.14 3.67 2.80
C PRO A 360 16.99 3.90 1.83
N LEU A 361 15.82 3.31 2.08
CA LEU A 361 14.65 3.48 1.24
C LEU A 361 13.97 4.83 1.50
N LEU A 362 13.74 5.18 2.77
CA LEU A 362 12.92 6.35 3.14
C LEU A 362 13.65 7.70 3.02
N LEU A 363 14.97 7.74 3.21
CA LEU A 363 15.69 9.02 3.33
C LEU A 363 16.75 9.21 2.23
N HIS A 364 17.26 8.12 1.67
CA HIS A 364 18.38 8.18 0.72
C HIS A 364 17.97 7.93 -0.74
N THR A 365 16.68 8.03 -1.04
CA THR A 365 16.14 7.86 -2.40
C THR A 365 15.79 9.21 -3.00
N ARG A 366 16.33 9.54 -4.17
CA ARG A 366 16.07 10.80 -4.89
C ARG A 366 14.86 10.74 -5.83
N ALA A 367 14.38 9.54 -6.13
CA ALA A 367 13.16 9.35 -6.91
C ALA A 367 11.91 9.77 -6.13
N ALA A 368 10.95 10.40 -6.82
CA ALA A 368 9.61 10.63 -6.28
C ALA A 368 8.92 9.28 -6.04
N ARG A 369 8.58 9.02 -4.78
CA ARG A 369 8.03 7.73 -4.34
C ARG A 369 7.06 7.90 -3.19
N THR A 370 6.18 6.90 -3.07
CA THR A 370 5.27 6.73 -1.95
C THR A 370 5.45 5.33 -1.39
N VAL A 371 5.79 5.22 -0.10
CA VAL A 371 5.80 3.98 0.66
C VAL A 371 4.54 3.93 1.51
N SER A 372 3.81 2.83 1.41
CA SER A 372 2.58 2.60 2.16
C SER A 372 2.70 1.27 2.90
N LEU A 373 2.47 1.28 4.20
CA LEU A 373 2.41 0.09 5.04
C LEU A 373 1.00 0.00 5.64
N VAL A 374 0.34 -1.12 5.40
CA VAL A 374 -1.07 -1.33 5.76
C VAL A 374 -1.12 -2.47 6.75
N PHE A 375 -1.77 -2.24 7.89
CA PHE A 375 -2.03 -3.21 8.93
C PHE A 375 -3.54 -3.46 9.07
N GLU A 376 -3.91 -4.72 9.29
CA GLU A 376 -5.26 -5.21 9.58
C GLU A 376 -5.17 -5.95 10.92
N PRO A 377 -5.77 -5.43 12.01
CA PRO A 377 -5.83 -6.15 13.27
C PRO A 377 -6.59 -7.46 13.09
N ILE A 378 -6.15 -8.50 13.79
CA ILE A 378 -6.81 -9.80 13.83
C ILE A 378 -7.49 -9.93 15.20
N GLU A 379 -8.78 -10.26 15.21
CA GLU A 379 -9.53 -10.57 16.45
C GLU A 379 -8.77 -11.63 17.29
N ASP A 380 -8.66 -11.42 18.60
CA ASP A 380 -7.81 -12.22 19.50
C ASP A 380 -8.14 -13.72 19.45
N GLU A 381 -9.44 -14.06 19.45
CA GLU A 381 -9.87 -15.44 19.33
C GLU A 381 -9.42 -16.08 18.00
N ARG A 382 -9.44 -15.29 16.93
CA ARG A 382 -9.04 -15.75 15.60
C ARG A 382 -7.52 -15.90 15.54
N ALA A 383 -6.77 -14.95 16.08
CA ALA A 383 -5.31 -15.00 16.17
C ALA A 383 -4.86 -16.26 16.95
N THR A 384 -5.44 -16.48 18.13
CA THR A 384 -5.19 -17.66 18.98
C THR A 384 -5.51 -18.96 18.23
N ARG A 385 -6.66 -19.03 17.54
CA ARG A 385 -7.03 -20.20 16.72
C ARG A 385 -6.07 -20.41 15.55
N GLU A 386 -5.63 -19.36 14.87
CA GLU A 386 -4.68 -19.44 13.75
C GLU A 386 -3.29 -19.90 14.18
N VAL A 387 -2.81 -19.42 15.33
CA VAL A 387 -1.52 -19.81 15.92
C VAL A 387 -1.55 -21.24 16.47
N ASN A 388 -2.58 -21.63 17.22
CA ASN A 388 -2.73 -23.01 17.70
C ASN A 388 -2.77 -24.01 16.54
N ARG A 389 -3.49 -23.68 15.45
CA ARG A 389 -3.47 -24.49 14.23
C ARG A 389 -2.09 -24.57 13.59
N ALA A 390 -1.32 -23.47 13.61
CA ALA A 390 0.05 -23.46 13.09
C ALA A 390 0.99 -24.34 13.92
N ILE A 391 0.91 -24.27 15.25
CA ILE A 391 1.70 -25.12 16.16
C ILE A 391 1.38 -26.60 15.92
N VAL A 392 0.09 -26.96 15.88
CA VAL A 392 -0.34 -28.36 15.64
C VAL A 392 0.17 -28.86 14.29
N ALA A 393 0.09 -28.02 13.25
CA ALA A 393 0.60 -28.37 11.92
C ALA A 393 2.12 -28.58 11.93
N ASP A 394 2.88 -27.66 12.55
CA ASP A 394 4.35 -27.75 12.65
C ASP A 394 4.78 -29.04 13.38
N VAL A 395 4.14 -29.38 14.50
CA VAL A 395 4.42 -30.61 15.27
C VAL A 395 4.07 -31.86 14.48
N THR A 396 2.94 -31.86 13.78
CA THR A 396 2.50 -33.00 12.95
C THR A 396 3.46 -33.23 11.79
N ASP A 397 3.83 -32.16 11.08
CA ASP A 397 4.77 -32.21 9.96
C ASP A 397 6.16 -32.70 10.40
N GLU A 398 6.63 -32.26 11.57
CA GLU A 398 7.93 -32.68 12.10
C GLU A 398 7.95 -34.15 12.54
N HIS A 399 6.84 -34.61 13.13
CA HIS A 399 6.68 -36.01 13.50
C HIS A 399 6.69 -36.93 12.26
N GLU A 400 5.96 -36.56 11.20
CA GLU A 400 5.95 -37.31 9.94
C GLU A 400 7.32 -37.32 9.24
N ARG A 401 8.12 -36.28 9.40
CA ARG A 401 9.47 -36.21 8.81
C ARG A 401 10.50 -36.99 9.58
N THR A 402 10.44 -36.95 10.90
CA THR A 402 11.29 -37.77 11.77
C THR A 402 11.08 -39.25 11.45
N LYS A 403 9.83 -39.69 11.28
CA LYS A 403 9.51 -41.06 10.81
C LYS A 403 10.15 -41.42 9.46
N ARG A 404 10.28 -40.44 8.56
CA ARG A 404 10.82 -40.62 7.20
C ARG A 404 12.31 -40.30 7.09
N GLY A 405 12.98 -40.01 8.20
CA GLY A 405 14.43 -39.71 8.24
C GLY A 405 14.82 -38.37 7.57
N PHE A 406 13.88 -37.43 7.41
CA PHE A 406 14.21 -36.13 6.81
C PHE A 406 14.83 -35.20 7.86
N VAL A 407 15.93 -34.54 7.50
CA VAL A 407 16.58 -33.51 8.33
C VAL A 407 15.76 -32.21 8.30
N THR A 408 15.68 -31.55 9.46
CA THR A 408 15.05 -30.24 9.66
C THR A 408 15.90 -29.15 9.01
N THR A 409 15.31 -28.35 8.12
CA THR A 409 16.03 -27.27 7.45
C THR A 409 16.11 -26.03 8.35
N PRO A 410 17.17 -25.20 8.25
CA PRO A 410 17.25 -23.95 9.01
C PRO A 410 16.05 -23.00 8.79
N GLU A 411 15.48 -23.00 7.58
CA GLU A 411 14.27 -22.24 7.27
C GLU A 411 13.06 -22.70 8.10
N ARG A 412 12.94 -24.02 8.35
CA ARG A 412 11.85 -24.58 9.17
C ARG A 412 12.05 -24.31 10.65
N ASP A 413 13.28 -24.42 11.14
CA ASP A 413 13.60 -24.04 12.51
C ASP A 413 13.25 -22.57 12.78
N ALA A 414 13.64 -21.66 11.88
CA ALA A 414 13.28 -20.24 11.98
C ALA A 414 11.77 -20.00 11.93
N GLN A 415 11.05 -20.73 11.06
CA GLN A 415 9.58 -20.68 11.01
C GLN A 415 8.95 -21.14 12.33
N HIS A 416 9.41 -22.26 12.88
CA HIS A 416 8.91 -22.80 14.15
C HIS A 416 9.16 -21.82 15.31
N ARG A 417 10.38 -21.26 15.42
CA ARG A 417 10.73 -20.23 16.40
C ARG A 417 9.83 -18.99 16.26
N THR A 418 9.54 -18.56 15.04
CA THR A 418 8.61 -17.45 14.77
C THR A 418 7.20 -17.77 15.26
N THR A 419 6.68 -18.98 14.94
CA THR A 419 5.34 -19.41 15.37
C THR A 419 5.24 -19.42 16.91
N LEU A 420 6.26 -19.95 17.60
CA LEU A 420 6.29 -19.98 19.06
C LEU A 420 6.42 -18.58 19.68
N ARG A 421 7.19 -17.67 19.06
CA ARG A 421 7.29 -16.28 19.51
C ARG A 421 5.93 -15.58 19.41
N ARG A 422 5.25 -15.68 18.27
CA ARG A 422 3.90 -15.13 18.08
C ARG A 422 2.89 -15.70 19.10
N ALA A 423 3.01 -16.97 19.46
CA ALA A 423 2.18 -17.59 20.48
C ALA A 423 2.41 -17.02 21.88
N ARG A 424 3.66 -16.72 22.22
CA ARG A 424 4.01 -16.07 23.50
C ARG A 424 3.51 -14.63 23.54
N GLU A 425 3.77 -13.86 22.49
CA GLU A 425 3.31 -12.46 22.38
C GLU A 425 1.78 -12.36 22.53
N LEU A 426 1.02 -13.25 21.89
CA LEU A 426 -0.43 -13.34 22.08
C LEU A 426 -0.83 -13.72 23.50
N ALA A 427 -0.11 -14.64 24.15
CA ALA A 427 -0.38 -15.03 25.52
C ALA A 427 -0.07 -13.90 26.53
N ASP A 428 0.90 -13.05 26.21
CA ASP A 428 1.26 -11.84 26.96
C ASP A 428 0.27 -10.68 26.73
N GLY A 429 -0.72 -10.87 25.83
CA GLY A 429 -1.78 -9.92 25.55
C GLY A 429 -1.47 -8.90 24.45
N HIS A 430 -0.42 -9.11 23.66
CA HIS A 430 -0.11 -8.25 22.52
C HIS A 430 -1.07 -8.48 21.34
N GLY A 431 -1.40 -7.39 20.65
CA GLY A 431 -2.28 -7.43 19.49
C GLY A 431 -1.62 -8.08 18.27
N ASP A 432 -2.37 -8.89 17.53
CA ASP A 432 -1.86 -9.54 16.33
C ASP A 432 -2.32 -8.84 15.05
N TYR A 433 -1.40 -8.69 14.10
CA TYR A 433 -1.57 -7.89 12.90
C TYR A 433 -1.19 -8.63 11.63
N ARG A 434 -2.06 -8.54 10.63
CA ARG A 434 -1.68 -8.81 9.24
C ARG A 434 -1.22 -7.52 8.61
N TYR A 435 -0.05 -7.54 7.98
CA TYR A 435 0.48 -6.35 7.32
C TYR A 435 0.99 -6.63 5.91
N SER A 436 1.01 -5.59 5.08
CA SER A 436 1.59 -5.59 3.75
C SER A 436 2.07 -4.19 3.40
N ALA A 437 3.18 -4.10 2.68
CA ALA A 437 3.75 -2.83 2.26
C ALA A 437 3.91 -2.73 0.75
N TYR A 438 3.79 -1.51 0.26
CA TYR A 438 3.81 -1.14 -1.14
C TYR A 438 4.72 0.07 -1.35
N VAL A 439 5.37 0.12 -2.51
CA VAL A 439 6.18 1.25 -2.93
C VAL A 439 5.75 1.64 -4.33
N THR A 440 5.25 2.85 -4.51
CA THR A 440 4.95 3.42 -5.83
C THR A 440 6.05 4.41 -6.18
N VAL A 441 6.65 4.22 -7.35
CA VAL A 441 7.64 5.14 -7.94
C VAL A 441 6.94 5.92 -9.03
N THR A 442 7.19 7.23 -9.09
CA THR A 442 6.54 8.16 -10.01
C THR A 442 7.60 8.92 -10.81
N ALA A 443 7.37 9.11 -12.11
CA ALA A 443 8.22 9.91 -12.99
C ALA A 443 7.43 10.45 -14.20
N HIS A 444 7.95 11.49 -14.87
CA HIS A 444 7.26 12.14 -16.00
C HIS A 444 7.41 11.39 -17.34
N ASP A 445 8.42 10.52 -17.45
CA ASP A 445 8.63 9.68 -18.63
C ASP A 445 9.07 8.25 -18.25
N LEU A 446 9.06 7.37 -19.24
CA LEU A 446 9.30 5.94 -19.03
C LEU A 446 10.77 5.63 -18.70
N ASP A 447 11.73 6.39 -19.22
CA ASP A 447 13.16 6.17 -18.99
C ASP A 447 13.60 6.71 -17.62
N ALA A 448 13.06 7.86 -17.22
CA ALA A 448 13.12 8.36 -15.86
C ALA A 448 12.47 7.35 -14.88
N LEU A 449 11.31 6.79 -15.22
CA LEU A 449 10.66 5.77 -14.38
C LEU A 449 11.54 4.52 -14.22
N ARG A 450 12.21 4.07 -15.27
CA ARG A 450 13.15 2.93 -15.22
C ARG A 450 14.33 3.22 -14.31
N SER A 451 14.93 4.41 -14.46
CA SER A 451 16.08 4.84 -13.66
C SER A 451 15.72 4.99 -12.17
N ALA A 452 14.60 5.67 -11.89
CA ALA A 452 14.03 5.83 -10.56
C ALA A 452 13.65 4.49 -9.90
N SER A 453 13.04 3.58 -10.68
CA SER A 453 12.73 2.23 -10.22
C SER A 453 13.99 1.45 -9.84
N ALA A 454 15.03 1.51 -10.67
CA ALA A 454 16.30 0.84 -10.39
C ALA A 454 16.97 1.39 -9.13
N GLU A 455 16.86 2.70 -8.87
CA GLU A 455 17.32 3.31 -7.62
C GLU A 455 16.55 2.77 -6.41
N VAL A 456 15.21 2.84 -6.45
CA VAL A 456 14.34 2.34 -5.38
C VAL A 456 14.61 0.87 -5.07
N GLU A 457 14.80 0.03 -6.09
CA GLU A 457 15.17 -1.37 -5.91
C GLU A 457 16.55 -1.55 -5.27
N ARG A 458 17.55 -0.77 -5.65
CA ARG A 458 18.88 -0.80 -5.00
C ARG A 458 18.78 -0.40 -3.52
N LYS A 459 18.06 0.69 -3.22
CA LYS A 459 17.86 1.20 -1.85
C LYS A 459 17.08 0.23 -0.98
N ALA A 460 16.05 -0.41 -1.53
CA ALA A 460 15.34 -1.48 -0.85
C ALA A 460 16.25 -2.69 -0.54
N ARG A 461 17.11 -3.11 -1.49
CA ARG A 461 18.10 -4.17 -1.22
C ARG A 461 19.10 -3.80 -0.11
N GLN A 462 19.50 -2.53 -0.04
CA GLN A 462 20.34 -2.03 1.07
C GLN A 462 19.60 -2.14 2.41
N ALA A 463 18.31 -1.82 2.45
CA ALA A 463 17.40 -2.04 3.57
C ALA A 463 17.02 -3.53 3.80
N LYS A 464 17.68 -4.47 3.10
CA LYS A 464 17.41 -5.92 3.16
C LYS A 464 15.98 -6.33 2.79
N LEU A 465 15.29 -5.47 2.03
CA LEU A 465 13.95 -5.72 1.52
C LEU A 465 13.99 -6.33 0.12
N ARG A 466 13.04 -7.22 -0.16
CA ARG A 466 12.82 -7.73 -1.52
C ARG A 466 11.57 -7.12 -2.12
N LEU A 467 11.75 -6.13 -2.99
CA LEU A 467 10.65 -5.61 -3.79
C LEU A 467 10.28 -6.55 -4.92
N ARG A 468 8.99 -6.59 -5.27
CA ARG A 468 8.50 -7.24 -6.46
C ARG A 468 7.48 -6.34 -7.14
N ARG A 469 7.64 -6.11 -8.44
CA ARG A 469 6.72 -5.28 -9.21
C ARG A 469 5.35 -5.97 -9.35
N MET A 470 4.27 -5.21 -9.21
CA MET A 470 2.89 -5.69 -9.32
C MET A 470 2.44 -5.78 -10.79
N TYR A 471 3.14 -6.58 -11.59
CA TYR A 471 2.85 -6.73 -13.02
C TYR A 471 1.39 -7.15 -13.28
N GLY A 472 0.75 -6.51 -14.26
CA GLY A 472 -0.63 -6.75 -14.68
C GLY A 472 -1.69 -6.25 -13.69
N GLN A 473 -1.29 -5.56 -12.62
CA GLN A 473 -2.18 -5.07 -11.56
C GLN A 473 -1.79 -3.65 -11.10
N GLN A 474 -1.16 -2.86 -11.97
CA GLN A 474 -0.60 -1.56 -11.60
C GLN A 474 -1.69 -0.56 -11.19
N ASP A 475 -2.82 -0.53 -11.92
CA ASP A 475 -4.03 0.23 -11.60
C ASP A 475 -4.53 -0.01 -10.17
N LEU A 476 -4.59 -1.28 -9.77
CA LEU A 476 -5.06 -1.70 -8.45
C LEU A 476 -4.00 -1.44 -7.38
N ALA A 477 -2.74 -1.77 -7.68
CA ALA A 477 -1.64 -1.64 -6.75
C ALA A 477 -1.39 -0.17 -6.39
N PHE A 478 -1.52 0.74 -7.35
CA PHE A 478 -1.45 2.18 -7.12
C PHE A 478 -2.45 2.65 -6.05
N THR A 479 -3.66 2.07 -6.03
CA THR A 479 -4.67 2.41 -5.00
C THR A 479 -4.24 2.03 -3.58
N TYR A 480 -3.23 1.17 -3.41
CA TYR A 480 -2.71 0.75 -2.10
C TYR A 480 -1.69 1.75 -1.54
N THR A 481 -1.23 2.70 -2.35
CA THR A 481 -0.39 3.82 -1.92
C THR A 481 -1.18 5.13 -1.76
N LEU A 482 -2.48 5.11 -2.08
CA LEU A 482 -3.40 6.22 -1.75
C LEU A 482 -3.88 6.08 -0.30
N PRO A 483 -4.24 7.19 0.38
CA PRO A 483 -4.81 7.19 1.72
C PRO A 483 -6.26 6.64 1.71
N LEU A 484 -6.40 5.33 1.54
CA LEU A 484 -7.71 4.65 1.37
C LEU A 484 -7.85 3.38 2.24
N GLY A 485 -6.82 3.01 3.02
CA GLY A 485 -6.79 1.77 3.79
C GLY A 485 -6.89 0.49 2.94
N ARG A 486 -6.43 0.54 1.68
CA ARG A 486 -6.45 -0.60 0.76
C ARG A 486 -5.11 -1.34 0.79
N GLY A 487 -5.07 -2.59 0.31
CA GLY A 487 -3.81 -3.35 0.17
C GLY A 487 -3.90 -4.76 0.72
N LEU A 488 -4.67 -4.99 1.77
CA LEU A 488 -4.89 -6.33 2.29
C LEU A 488 -6.15 -6.96 1.67
N ARG A 489 -6.09 -8.24 1.35
CA ARG A 489 -7.31 -9.03 1.11
C ARG A 489 -7.93 -9.33 2.46
N GLY A 490 -9.09 -8.74 2.72
CA GLY A 490 -9.82 -8.95 3.96
C GLY A 490 -10.19 -10.41 4.11
N GLY A 491 -10.19 -10.92 5.34
CA GLY A 491 -10.90 -12.14 5.71
C GLY A 491 -12.43 -12.00 5.68
N LEU A 492 -12.94 -10.87 5.16
CA LEU A 492 -14.35 -10.65 4.90
C LEU A 492 -14.83 -11.73 3.95
N GLY A 493 -15.62 -12.65 4.48
CA GLY A 493 -16.22 -13.77 3.77
C GLY A 493 -16.59 -13.36 2.35
N THR A 494 -15.93 -14.01 1.40
CA THR A 494 -16.24 -13.96 -0.02
C THR A 494 -17.75 -13.99 -0.17
N ARG A 495 -18.37 -12.85 -0.50
CA ARG A 495 -19.60 -12.91 -1.28
C ARG A 495 -19.20 -13.59 -2.58
N LYS A 496 -19.59 -14.86 -2.72
CA LYS A 496 -19.80 -15.46 -4.03
C LYS A 496 -20.77 -14.53 -4.78
N GLY A 497 -20.41 -14.16 -6.00
CA GLY A 497 -21.21 -13.29 -6.90
C GLY A 497 -20.59 -11.90 -6.99
N THR A 498 -20.11 -11.41 -8.13
CA THR A 498 -20.30 -11.82 -9.53
C THR A 498 -18.99 -11.63 -10.31
N ALA A 499 -18.74 -12.57 -11.21
CA ALA A 499 -17.72 -12.47 -12.26
C ALA A 499 -18.13 -11.45 -13.33
#